data_AF-A0A847AE39-F1
#
_entry.id   AF-A0A847AE39-F1
#
_cell.length_a   1.000
_cell.length_b   1.000
_cell.length_c   1.000
_cell.angle_alpha   90.00
_cell.angle_beta   90.00
_cell.angle_gamma   90.00
#
_symmetry.space_group_name_H-M   'P 1'
#
loop_
_entity.id
_entity.type
_entity.pdbx_description
1 polymer ?
#
loop_
_entity_poly.entity_id
_entity_poly.type
_entity_poly.pdbx_seq_one_letter_code
_entity_poly.pdbx_strand_id
1 'polypeptide(L)'
;MKRKLALFMAVLMLLGASAASAQVSIAHVVMGALESVKMMDLSREKLTITRADTDEVLHPDEEFLGLLTANLRVAKLINSLEYNPGSMGAFDAFELLQRMSESGSVDMSAAPFDIAGYVIYHVILPLQLEPVIRELPKYYDAVVSVKDWQGKLDSIMEMDSLNGGKIFHLAGFPKVRKAPEYAAPMYISHVDDEVYLYEMDSSLEGWMYSFWMRRHFLGNMNTVKMVVDWLNEKLDEVENAVG
;
A
#
# COMPACT_ATOMS: atom_id res chain seq x y z
N MET A 1 24.43 -5.36 5.79
CA MET A 1 23.80 -6.06 4.64
C MET A 1 22.53 -6.82 5.01
N LYS A 2 22.54 -7.81 5.93
CA LYS A 2 21.35 -8.64 6.24
C LYS A 2 20.08 -7.86 6.66
N ARG A 3 20.22 -6.79 7.46
CA ARG A 3 19.09 -5.92 7.85
C ARG A 3 18.56 -5.05 6.70
N LYS A 4 19.43 -4.66 5.76
CA LYS A 4 19.10 -3.80 4.60
C LYS A 4 18.32 -4.57 3.52
N LEU A 5 18.69 -5.83 3.30
CA LEU A 5 17.96 -6.76 2.43
C LEU A 5 16.59 -7.11 3.02
N ALA A 6 16.49 -7.28 4.34
CA ALA A 6 15.22 -7.55 5.02
C ALA A 6 14.23 -6.38 4.93
N LEU A 7 14.71 -5.13 5.02
CA LEU A 7 13.88 -3.93 4.86
C LEU A 7 13.36 -3.74 3.43
N PHE A 8 14.20 -4.01 2.43
CA PHE A 8 13.78 -3.96 1.04
C PHE A 8 12.81 -5.10 0.67
N MET A 9 13.08 -6.31 1.17
CA MET A 9 12.13 -7.43 1.11
C MET A 9 10.83 -7.09 1.83
N ALA A 10 10.86 -6.29 2.89
CA ALA A 10 9.65 -5.84 3.58
C ALA A 10 8.85 -4.80 2.78
N VAL A 11 9.50 -3.95 1.98
CA VAL A 11 8.82 -3.07 0.99
C VAL A 11 8.21 -3.91 -0.14
N LEU A 12 8.84 -5.01 -0.55
CA LEU A 12 8.26 -5.95 -1.51
C LEU A 12 7.14 -6.81 -0.91
N MET A 13 7.22 -7.14 0.39
CA MET A 13 6.14 -7.80 1.14
C MET A 13 4.96 -6.85 1.41
N LEU A 14 5.22 -5.54 1.55
CA LEU A 14 4.20 -4.49 1.49
C LEU A 14 3.47 -4.51 0.13
N LEU A 15 4.12 -4.99 -0.94
CA LEU A 15 3.63 -5.05 -2.31
C LEU A 15 3.16 -6.45 -2.78
N GLY A 16 3.14 -7.47 -1.90
CA GLY A 16 2.51 -8.77 -2.18
C GLY A 16 3.27 -9.75 -3.09
N ALA A 17 4.51 -9.47 -3.50
CA ALA A 17 5.23 -10.35 -4.44
C ALA A 17 5.63 -11.70 -3.80
N SER A 18 5.21 -12.82 -4.43
CA SER A 18 5.62 -14.18 -4.05
C SER A 18 6.88 -14.64 -4.79
N ALA A 19 7.62 -15.59 -4.20
CA ALA A 19 8.89 -16.09 -4.73
C ALA A 19 8.69 -17.31 -5.65
N ALA A 20 8.70 -17.14 -6.98
CA ALA A 20 8.84 -18.24 -7.96
C ALA A 20 9.62 -17.85 -9.23
N SER A 21 10.50 -18.74 -9.69
CA SER A 21 11.57 -18.54 -10.69
C SER A 21 11.11 -18.02 -12.06
N ALA A 22 11.65 -16.88 -12.53
CA ALA A 22 11.60 -16.49 -13.95
C ALA A 22 12.71 -15.51 -14.37
N GLN A 23 13.02 -15.48 -15.67
CA GLN A 23 14.15 -14.84 -16.36
C GLN A 23 14.02 -13.34 -16.68
N VAL A 24 13.06 -12.62 -16.08
CA VAL A 24 12.90 -11.16 -16.28
C VAL A 24 13.61 -10.44 -15.14
N SER A 25 14.49 -9.49 -15.46
CA SER A 25 15.12 -8.65 -14.44
C SER A 25 14.03 -7.91 -13.66
N ILE A 26 13.83 -8.31 -12.41
CA ILE A 26 12.78 -7.79 -11.53
C ILE A 26 12.88 -6.27 -11.38
N ALA A 27 14.08 -5.73 -11.56
CA ALA A 27 14.33 -4.30 -11.49
C ALA A 27 13.61 -3.53 -12.61
N HIS A 28 13.55 -4.08 -13.83
CA HIS A 28 12.77 -3.45 -14.91
C HIS A 28 11.27 -3.52 -14.64
N VAL A 29 10.80 -4.63 -14.05
CA VAL A 29 9.38 -4.79 -13.68
C VAL A 29 8.99 -3.77 -12.61
N VAL A 30 9.79 -3.66 -11.55
CA VAL A 30 9.57 -2.72 -10.44
C VAL A 30 9.65 -1.26 -10.93
N MET A 31 10.68 -0.90 -11.69
CA MET A 31 10.83 0.47 -12.21
C MET A 31 9.71 0.82 -13.21
N GLY A 32 9.30 -0.13 -14.07
CA GLY A 32 8.17 0.06 -14.97
C GLY A 32 6.84 0.25 -14.23
N ALA A 33 6.62 -0.51 -13.15
CA ALA A 33 5.45 -0.34 -12.29
C ALA A 33 5.46 1.03 -11.59
N LEU A 34 6.60 1.43 -11.02
CA LEU A 34 6.77 2.73 -10.37
C LEU A 34 6.49 3.90 -11.33
N GLU A 35 7.06 3.88 -12.52
CA GLU A 35 6.80 4.91 -13.53
C GLU A 35 5.34 4.89 -14.00
N SER A 36 4.76 3.71 -14.22
CA SER A 36 3.34 3.62 -14.60
C SER A 36 2.40 4.22 -13.55
N VAL A 37 2.69 4.03 -12.26
CA VAL A 37 1.86 4.57 -11.17
C VAL A 37 2.10 6.07 -10.99
N LYS A 38 3.35 6.52 -11.16
CA LYS A 38 3.69 7.95 -11.12
C LYS A 38 2.99 8.74 -12.22
N MET A 39 2.81 8.15 -13.39
CA MET A 39 2.12 8.76 -14.53
C MET A 39 0.59 8.73 -14.41
N MET A 40 0.03 8.13 -13.35
CA MET A 40 -1.41 8.06 -13.13
C MET A 40 -1.95 9.39 -12.61
N ASP A 41 -2.71 10.09 -13.46
CA ASP A 41 -3.38 11.35 -13.10
C ASP A 41 -4.65 11.08 -12.29
N LEU A 42 -4.51 11.05 -10.97
CA LEU A 42 -5.62 10.85 -10.01
C LEU A 42 -6.18 12.18 -9.47
N SER A 43 -6.13 13.25 -10.26
CA SER A 43 -6.73 14.54 -9.90
C SER A 43 -8.25 14.44 -9.73
N ARG A 44 -8.83 15.36 -8.94
CA ARG A 44 -10.26 15.38 -8.63
C ARG A 44 -11.13 15.44 -9.89
N GLU A 45 -10.68 16.15 -10.91
CA GLU A 45 -11.38 16.33 -12.18
C GLU A 45 -11.41 15.05 -13.03
N LYS A 46 -10.50 14.11 -12.74
CA LYS A 46 -10.35 12.84 -13.44
C LYS A 46 -11.04 11.68 -12.74
N LEU A 47 -11.55 11.89 -11.53
CA LEU A 47 -12.16 10.86 -10.71
C LEU A 47 -13.65 11.14 -10.48
N THR A 48 -14.47 10.14 -10.78
CA THR A 48 -15.86 10.10 -10.34
C THR A 48 -15.99 9.02 -9.27
N ILE A 49 -16.44 9.41 -8.08
CA ILE A 49 -16.61 8.51 -6.94
C ILE A 49 -18.10 8.42 -6.65
N THR A 50 -18.64 7.21 -6.70
CA THR A 50 -20.07 6.97 -6.54
C THR A 50 -20.29 5.99 -5.39
N ARG A 51 -21.22 6.28 -4.49
CA ARG A 51 -21.62 5.36 -3.43
C ARG A 51 -22.33 4.15 -4.03
N ALA A 52 -21.87 2.95 -3.71
CA ALA A 52 -22.37 1.72 -4.35
C ALA A 52 -23.77 1.29 -3.90
N ASP A 53 -24.27 1.81 -2.77
CA ASP A 53 -25.59 1.50 -2.22
C ASP A 53 -26.68 2.53 -2.57
N THR A 54 -26.31 3.72 -3.02
CA THR A 54 -27.27 4.78 -3.38
C THR A 54 -27.06 5.42 -4.74
N ASP A 55 -25.99 5.04 -5.47
CA ASP A 55 -25.59 5.66 -6.72
C ASP A 55 -25.35 7.17 -6.62
N GLU A 56 -25.10 7.66 -5.40
CA GLU A 56 -24.85 9.07 -5.12
C GLU A 56 -23.39 9.41 -5.43
N VAL A 57 -23.17 10.45 -6.24
CA VAL A 57 -21.82 10.97 -6.48
C VAL A 57 -21.31 11.63 -5.20
N LEU A 58 -20.16 11.14 -4.72
CA LEU A 58 -19.51 11.65 -3.53
C LEU A 58 -18.59 12.82 -3.88
N HIS A 59 -18.59 13.84 -3.01
CA HIS A 59 -17.70 14.99 -3.09
C HIS A 59 -16.79 15.02 -1.86
N PRO A 60 -15.80 14.12 -1.79
CA PRO A 60 -14.96 13.98 -0.60
C PRO A 60 -14.07 15.20 -0.35
N ASP A 61 -13.68 15.37 0.91
CA ASP A 61 -12.66 16.34 1.30
C ASP A 61 -11.25 15.93 0.82
N GLU A 62 -10.27 16.81 1.02
CA GLU A 62 -8.89 16.57 0.60
C GLU A 62 -8.23 15.41 1.35
N GLU A 63 -8.61 15.17 2.61
CA GLU A 63 -8.04 14.07 3.40
C GLU A 63 -8.48 12.72 2.84
N PHE A 64 -9.77 12.57 2.57
CA PHE A 64 -10.34 11.40 1.95
C PHE A 64 -9.77 11.18 0.55
N LEU A 65 -9.71 12.24 -0.27
CA LEU A 65 -9.19 12.14 -1.64
C LEU A 65 -7.70 11.77 -1.63
N GLY A 66 -6.90 12.36 -0.74
CA GLY A 66 -5.49 12.01 -0.56
C GLY A 66 -5.32 10.53 -0.21
N LEU A 67 -6.12 10.01 0.73
CA LEU A 67 -6.09 8.60 1.11
C LEU A 67 -6.53 7.67 -0.02
N LEU A 68 -7.62 8.01 -0.72
CA LEU A 68 -8.14 7.24 -1.84
C LEU A 68 -7.12 7.13 -2.97
N THR A 69 -6.56 8.26 -3.40
CA THR A 69 -5.61 8.28 -4.51
C THR A 69 -4.31 7.55 -4.17
N ALA A 70 -3.84 7.65 -2.93
CA ALA A 70 -2.73 6.85 -2.44
C ALA A 70 -3.06 5.34 -2.43
N ASN A 71 -4.25 4.93 -2.00
CA ASN A 71 -4.70 3.53 -2.07
C ASN A 71 -4.76 3.01 -3.51
N LEU A 72 -5.28 3.80 -4.44
CA LEU A 72 -5.34 3.44 -5.86
C LEU A 72 -3.94 3.21 -6.44
N ARG A 73 -2.96 4.03 -6.04
CA ARG A 73 -1.55 3.85 -6.43
C ARG A 73 -0.95 2.58 -5.85
N VAL A 74 -1.22 2.26 -4.59
CA VAL A 74 -0.80 0.99 -3.97
C VAL A 74 -1.43 -0.20 -4.71
N ALA A 75 -2.74 -0.15 -5.00
CA ALA A 75 -3.43 -1.22 -5.72
C ALA A 75 -2.86 -1.41 -7.13
N LYS A 76 -2.58 -0.32 -7.85
CA LYS A 76 -1.92 -0.37 -9.17
C LYS A 76 -0.53 -0.98 -9.08
N LEU A 77 0.28 -0.60 -8.08
CA LEU A 77 1.60 -1.19 -7.87
C LEU A 77 1.51 -2.69 -7.62
N ILE A 78 0.61 -3.14 -6.75
CA ILE A 78 0.40 -4.57 -6.45
C ILE A 78 0.01 -5.32 -7.73
N ASN A 79 -0.99 -4.84 -8.47
CA ASN A 79 -1.43 -5.46 -9.72
C ASN A 79 -0.29 -5.54 -10.75
N SER A 80 0.49 -4.47 -10.93
CA SER A 80 1.61 -4.48 -11.88
C SER A 80 2.71 -5.49 -11.52
N LEU A 81 2.84 -5.84 -10.24
CA LEU A 81 3.80 -6.82 -9.74
C LEU A 81 3.25 -8.25 -9.76
N GLU A 82 1.95 -8.44 -9.51
CA GLU A 82 1.30 -9.76 -9.56
C GLU A 82 1.16 -10.30 -10.99
N TYR A 83 0.89 -9.44 -11.97
CA TYR A 83 0.79 -9.82 -13.40
C TYR A 83 2.15 -10.13 -14.05
N ASN A 84 3.27 -9.82 -13.39
CA ASN A 84 4.61 -10.11 -13.86
C ASN A 84 5.32 -11.06 -12.89
N PRO A 85 5.09 -12.39 -12.98
CA PRO A 85 5.69 -13.35 -12.07
C PRO A 85 7.19 -13.43 -12.32
N GLY A 86 7.96 -12.67 -11.54
CA GLY A 86 9.40 -12.80 -11.39
C GLY A 86 9.75 -12.97 -9.92
N SER A 87 10.32 -14.11 -9.52
CA SER A 87 10.92 -14.26 -8.19
C SER A 87 12.04 -13.27 -8.01
N MET A 88 12.15 -12.69 -6.82
CA MET A 88 13.37 -12.00 -6.42
C MET A 88 14.41 -12.99 -5.89
N GLY A 89 15.44 -13.28 -6.69
CA GLY A 89 16.68 -13.85 -6.19
C GLY A 89 17.55 -12.79 -5.51
N ALA A 90 18.56 -13.22 -4.74
CA ALA A 90 19.50 -12.29 -4.10
C ALA A 90 20.29 -11.44 -5.11
N PHE A 91 20.47 -11.96 -6.33
CA PHE A 91 21.12 -11.24 -7.44
C PHE A 91 20.21 -10.17 -8.05
N ASP A 92 18.92 -10.45 -8.20
CA ASP A 92 17.94 -9.49 -8.71
C ASP A 92 17.69 -8.35 -7.70
N ALA A 93 17.73 -8.67 -6.40
CA ALA A 93 17.73 -7.66 -5.33
C ALA A 93 18.97 -6.76 -5.40
N PHE A 94 20.14 -7.31 -5.75
CA PHE A 94 21.37 -6.54 -5.90
C PHE A 94 21.35 -5.66 -7.17
N GLU A 95 20.86 -6.17 -8.30
CA GLU A 95 20.68 -5.39 -9.53
C GLU A 95 19.68 -4.25 -9.31
N LEU A 96 18.59 -4.49 -8.60
CA LEU A 96 17.62 -3.46 -8.25
C LEU A 96 18.23 -2.41 -7.31
N LEU A 97 18.97 -2.83 -6.28
CA LEU A 97 19.71 -1.91 -5.42
C LEU A 97 20.76 -1.10 -6.19
N GLN A 98 21.43 -1.70 -7.17
CA GLN A 98 22.39 -1.02 -8.03
C GLN A 98 21.72 0.00 -8.95
N ARG A 99 20.62 -0.35 -9.62
CA ARG A 99 19.85 0.58 -10.47
C ARG A 99 19.20 1.71 -9.68
N MET A 100 18.74 1.42 -8.48
CA MET A 100 18.27 2.44 -7.53
C MET A 100 19.42 3.34 -7.06
N SER A 101 20.63 2.80 -6.91
CA SER A 101 21.84 3.61 -6.64
C SER A 101 22.33 4.41 -7.85
N GLU A 102 21.95 4.03 -9.07
CA GLU A 102 22.31 4.72 -10.33
C GLU A 102 21.30 5.84 -10.68
N SER A 103 20.05 5.78 -10.19
CA SER A 103 19.01 6.79 -10.43
C SER A 103 19.11 8.03 -9.52
N GLY A 104 19.99 8.03 -8.53
CA GLY A 104 20.30 9.16 -7.66
C GLY A 104 21.64 8.95 -6.96
N SER A 105 22.52 9.96 -7.01
CA SER A 105 23.92 9.86 -6.57
C SER A 105 24.06 9.26 -5.18
N VAL A 106 24.93 8.26 -4.98
CA VAL A 106 26.05 8.32 -4.01
C VAL A 106 26.99 7.14 -4.29
N ASP A 107 28.26 7.48 -4.45
CA ASP A 107 29.42 6.59 -4.42
C ASP A 107 29.38 5.62 -3.22
N MET A 108 29.25 4.32 -3.48
CA MET A 108 29.17 3.26 -2.46
C MET A 108 30.43 3.17 -1.58
N SER A 109 31.52 3.87 -1.93
CA SER A 109 32.75 3.92 -1.15
C SER A 109 32.77 5.02 -0.08
N ALA A 110 31.86 6.00 -0.12
CA ALA A 110 31.97 7.22 0.69
C ALA A 110 30.89 7.41 1.78
N ALA A 111 29.72 6.77 1.69
CA ALA A 111 28.72 6.79 2.76
C ALA A 111 27.82 5.54 2.71
N PRO A 112 27.41 4.96 3.85
CA PRO A 112 26.50 3.82 3.84
C PRO A 112 25.16 4.25 3.21
N PHE A 113 24.79 3.64 2.07
CA PHE A 113 23.52 3.86 1.35
C PHE A 113 22.35 4.14 2.32
N ASP A 114 21.81 5.36 2.25
CA ASP A 114 20.64 5.80 3.00
C ASP A 114 19.38 5.31 2.29
N ILE A 115 18.99 4.09 2.64
CA ILE A 115 17.78 3.44 2.13
C ILE A 115 16.53 4.24 2.51
N ALA A 116 16.53 4.91 3.68
CA ALA A 116 15.37 5.64 4.16
C ALA A 116 15.12 6.85 3.26
N GLY A 117 16.14 7.69 3.08
CA GLY A 117 16.09 8.81 2.17
C GLY A 117 15.73 8.35 0.76
N TYR A 118 16.35 7.26 0.27
CA TYR A 118 16.03 6.76 -1.06
C TYR A 118 14.56 6.38 -1.21
N VAL A 119 14.01 5.56 -0.31
CA VAL A 119 12.61 5.10 -0.38
C VAL A 119 11.65 6.28 -0.23
N ILE A 120 11.94 7.24 0.64
CA ILE A 120 11.09 8.42 0.82
C ILE A 120 11.09 9.29 -0.44
N TYR A 121 12.27 9.70 -0.90
CA TYR A 121 12.39 10.68 -1.98
C TYR A 121 12.10 10.10 -3.37
N HIS A 122 12.35 8.80 -3.59
CA HIS A 122 12.17 8.19 -4.92
C HIS A 122 10.91 7.33 -5.03
N VAL A 123 10.28 6.92 -3.93
CA VAL A 123 9.06 6.09 -3.96
C VAL A 123 7.90 6.79 -3.28
N ILE A 124 8.01 7.11 -1.98
CA ILE A 124 6.87 7.56 -1.18
C ILE A 124 6.36 8.93 -1.63
N LEU A 125 7.24 9.93 -1.71
CA LEU A 125 6.85 11.30 -2.07
C LEU A 125 6.42 11.41 -3.54
N PRO A 126 7.15 10.86 -4.53
CA PRO A 126 6.72 10.97 -5.93
C PRO A 126 5.38 10.27 -6.22
N LEU A 127 5.07 9.20 -5.48
CA LEU A 127 3.82 8.47 -5.61
C LEU A 127 2.76 8.94 -4.61
N GLN A 128 3.04 9.97 -3.80
CA GLN A 128 2.13 10.52 -2.80
C GLN A 128 1.52 9.43 -1.88
N LEU A 129 2.34 8.48 -1.42
CA LEU A 129 1.88 7.34 -0.59
C LEU A 129 1.76 7.66 0.90
N GLU A 130 2.19 8.86 1.30
CA GLU A 130 2.19 9.32 2.68
C GLU A 130 0.83 9.13 3.38
N PRO A 131 -0.33 9.51 2.80
CA PRO A 131 -1.62 9.35 3.49
C PRO A 131 -1.88 7.91 3.93
N VAL A 132 -1.53 6.91 3.11
CA VAL A 132 -1.71 5.50 3.44
C VAL A 132 -0.73 5.04 4.51
N ILE A 133 0.54 5.43 4.40
CA ILE A 133 1.58 5.07 5.38
C ILE A 133 1.21 5.61 6.76
N ARG A 134 0.68 6.83 6.83
CA ARG A 134 0.20 7.50 8.04
C ARG A 134 -1.07 6.84 8.61
N GLU A 135 -1.94 6.32 7.75
CA GLU A 135 -3.23 5.77 8.15
C GLU A 135 -3.14 4.32 8.63
N LEU A 136 -2.32 3.50 7.98
CA LEU A 136 -2.22 2.06 8.22
C LEU A 136 -2.02 1.66 9.70
N PRO A 137 -1.16 2.31 10.50
CA PRO A 137 -0.98 1.97 11.92
C PRO A 137 -2.26 2.03 12.74
N LYS A 138 -3.16 2.97 12.44
CA LYS A 138 -4.45 3.13 13.16
C LYS A 138 -5.32 1.88 13.01
N TYR A 139 -5.28 1.27 11.82
CA TYR A 139 -6.03 0.04 11.54
C TYR A 139 -5.36 -1.21 12.09
N TYR A 140 -4.02 -1.23 12.20
CA TYR A 140 -3.33 -2.28 12.96
C TYR A 140 -3.81 -2.28 14.42
N ASP A 141 -3.77 -1.11 15.06
CA ASP A 141 -4.19 -0.95 16.45
C ASP A 141 -5.66 -1.33 16.63
N ALA A 142 -6.52 -0.91 15.69
CA ALA A 142 -7.93 -1.30 15.66
C ALA A 142 -8.12 -2.82 15.59
N VAL A 143 -7.39 -3.51 14.72
CA VAL A 143 -7.43 -4.97 14.60
C VAL A 143 -7.01 -5.64 15.91
N VAL A 144 -5.82 -5.32 16.42
CA VAL A 144 -5.26 -6.02 17.59
C VAL A 144 -5.96 -5.67 18.90
N SER A 145 -6.71 -4.57 18.95
CA SER A 145 -7.55 -4.19 20.10
C SER A 145 -8.75 -5.13 20.32
N VAL A 146 -9.17 -5.86 19.28
CA VAL A 146 -10.33 -6.73 19.33
C VAL A 146 -9.96 -8.08 19.92
N LYS A 147 -10.73 -8.55 20.89
CA LYS A 147 -10.58 -9.91 21.42
C LYS A 147 -10.80 -10.94 20.31
N ASP A 148 -9.89 -11.91 20.23
CA ASP A 148 -9.92 -12.99 19.24
C ASP A 148 -9.92 -12.47 17.78
N TRP A 149 -9.16 -11.38 17.54
CA TRP A 149 -9.06 -10.79 16.22
C TRP A 149 -8.53 -11.77 15.17
N GLN A 150 -7.60 -12.66 15.53
CA GLN A 150 -7.05 -13.66 14.61
C GLN A 150 -8.14 -14.58 14.06
N GLY A 151 -8.92 -15.22 14.95
CA GLY A 151 -10.01 -16.10 14.54
C GLY A 151 -11.09 -15.37 13.73
N LYS A 152 -11.32 -14.09 14.03
CA LYS A 152 -12.24 -13.25 13.24
C LYS A 152 -11.72 -12.97 11.84
N LEU A 153 -10.44 -12.64 11.68
CA LEU A 153 -9.84 -12.42 10.36
C LEU A 153 -9.80 -13.72 9.55
N ASP A 154 -9.47 -14.84 10.19
CA ASP A 154 -9.49 -16.16 9.56
C ASP A 154 -10.91 -16.48 9.06
N SER A 155 -11.93 -16.24 9.90
CA SER A 155 -13.34 -16.45 9.51
C SER A 155 -13.77 -15.55 8.35
N ILE A 156 -13.31 -14.30 8.30
CA ILE A 156 -13.63 -13.37 7.21
C ILE A 156 -12.98 -13.82 5.91
N MET A 157 -11.73 -14.31 5.95
CA MET A 157 -11.00 -14.78 4.77
C MET A 157 -11.66 -16.02 4.13
N GLU A 158 -12.40 -16.80 4.90
CA GLU A 158 -13.19 -17.95 4.41
C GLU A 158 -14.52 -17.56 3.76
N MET A 159 -14.90 -16.27 3.76
CA MET A 159 -16.17 -15.81 3.20
C MET A 159 -16.07 -15.50 1.70
N ASP A 160 -17.14 -15.80 0.96
CA ASP A 160 -17.24 -15.53 -0.47
C ASP A 160 -17.31 -14.02 -0.83
N SER A 161 -17.61 -13.16 0.15
CA SER A 161 -17.76 -11.72 -0.05
C SER A 161 -17.49 -10.94 1.24
N LEU A 162 -16.76 -9.81 1.14
CA LEU A 162 -16.57 -8.90 2.27
C LEU A 162 -17.66 -7.83 2.40
N ASN A 163 -18.71 -7.90 1.58
CA ASN A 163 -19.85 -6.98 1.60
C ASN A 163 -19.40 -5.50 1.58
N GLY A 164 -18.44 -5.18 0.71
CA GLY A 164 -17.87 -3.84 0.58
C GLY A 164 -17.11 -3.34 1.82
N GLY A 165 -16.51 -4.25 2.59
CA GLY A 165 -15.82 -3.95 3.84
C GLY A 165 -16.71 -3.91 5.08
N LYS A 166 -18.04 -4.00 4.93
CA LYS A 166 -18.97 -4.01 6.08
C LYS A 166 -18.74 -5.22 6.99
N ILE A 167 -18.20 -6.31 6.45
CA ILE A 167 -17.98 -7.54 7.22
C ILE A 167 -17.06 -7.34 8.42
N PHE A 168 -16.05 -6.47 8.33
CA PHE A 168 -15.15 -6.18 9.44
C PHE A 168 -15.92 -5.61 10.63
N HIS A 169 -16.84 -4.68 10.38
CA HIS A 169 -17.69 -4.12 11.44
C HIS A 169 -18.69 -5.13 12.00
N LEU A 170 -19.24 -6.02 11.16
CA LEU A 170 -20.10 -7.11 11.60
C LEU A 170 -19.34 -8.11 12.49
N ALA A 171 -18.06 -8.33 12.22
CA ALA A 171 -17.17 -9.13 13.06
C ALA A 171 -16.73 -8.38 14.35
N GLY A 172 -17.11 -7.11 14.51
CA GLY A 172 -16.84 -6.31 15.69
C GLY A 172 -15.53 -5.53 15.67
N PHE A 173 -14.91 -5.34 14.50
CA PHE A 173 -13.82 -4.37 14.34
C PHE A 173 -14.38 -2.94 14.36
N PRO A 174 -13.72 -2.00 15.06
CA PRO A 174 -14.25 -0.65 15.25
C PRO A 174 -14.27 0.14 13.93
N LYS A 175 -14.98 1.27 13.91
CA LYS A 175 -14.79 2.27 12.85
C LYS A 175 -13.67 3.20 13.28
N VAL A 176 -12.61 3.31 12.48
CA VAL A 176 -11.43 4.12 12.82
C VAL A 176 -11.72 5.59 12.51
N ARG A 177 -12.33 5.84 11.36
CA ARG A 177 -12.82 7.15 10.92
C ARG A 177 -14.29 7.28 11.31
N LYS A 178 -14.65 8.47 11.83
CA LYS A 178 -16.03 8.78 12.24
C LYS A 178 -16.93 9.09 11.05
N ALA A 179 -16.35 9.62 9.98
CA ALA A 179 -17.11 10.07 8.83
C ALA A 179 -17.60 8.85 8.02
N PRO A 180 -18.92 8.73 7.77
CA PRO A 180 -19.53 7.52 7.24
C PRO A 180 -19.04 7.12 5.84
N GLU A 181 -18.58 8.08 5.05
CA GLU A 181 -18.04 7.90 3.70
C GLU A 181 -16.84 6.95 3.66
N TYR A 182 -16.03 6.88 4.72
CA TYR A 182 -14.86 5.99 4.75
C TYR A 182 -15.26 4.51 4.79
N ALA A 183 -16.39 4.20 5.43
CA ALA A 183 -16.91 2.84 5.55
C ALA A 183 -17.99 2.52 4.50
N ALA A 184 -18.34 3.50 3.66
CA ALA A 184 -19.32 3.31 2.60
C ALA A 184 -18.68 2.58 1.42
N PRO A 185 -19.36 1.57 0.83
CA PRO A 185 -18.91 0.95 -0.40
C PRO A 185 -19.03 1.95 -1.56
N MET A 186 -18.08 1.91 -2.49
CA MET A 186 -17.94 2.88 -3.58
C MET A 186 -17.53 2.23 -4.89
N TYR A 187 -17.91 2.88 -5.98
CA TYR A 187 -17.38 2.69 -7.33
C TYR A 187 -16.53 3.90 -7.70
N ILE A 188 -15.40 3.66 -8.34
CA ILE A 188 -14.45 4.69 -8.75
C ILE A 188 -14.28 4.54 -10.26
N SER A 189 -14.61 5.60 -10.99
CA SER A 189 -14.36 5.71 -12.43
C SER A 189 -13.28 6.75 -12.65
N HIS A 190 -12.29 6.40 -13.47
CA HIS A 190 -11.28 7.33 -13.97
C HIS A 190 -11.57 7.62 -15.45
N VAL A 191 -11.21 8.81 -15.92
CA VAL A 191 -11.54 9.25 -17.30
C VAL A 191 -10.96 8.34 -18.39
N ASP A 192 -9.83 7.68 -18.12
CA ASP A 192 -9.14 6.84 -19.10
C ASP A 192 -9.40 5.34 -18.90
N ASP A 193 -9.93 4.90 -17.75
CA ASP A 193 -10.29 3.50 -17.46
C ASP A 193 -11.14 3.38 -16.17
N GLU A 194 -11.78 2.23 -15.93
CA GLU A 194 -12.33 1.94 -14.61
C GLU A 194 -11.21 1.50 -13.66
N VAL A 195 -10.90 2.34 -12.66
CA VAL A 195 -9.88 2.02 -11.66
C VAL A 195 -10.55 1.37 -10.47
N TYR A 196 -10.39 0.06 -10.37
CA TYR A 196 -10.89 -0.71 -9.24
C TYR A 196 -9.92 -0.67 -8.08
N LEU A 197 -10.43 -0.42 -6.86
CA LEU A 197 -9.78 -0.91 -5.64
C LEU A 197 -9.83 -2.46 -5.69
N TYR A 198 -8.81 -3.07 -6.28
CA TYR A 198 -8.62 -4.52 -6.28
C TYR A 198 -8.47 -5.02 -4.83
N GLU A 199 -9.01 -6.12 -4.34
CA GLU A 199 -10.09 -7.05 -4.73
C GLU A 199 -10.62 -7.47 -3.35
N MET A 200 -11.93 -7.60 -3.18
CA MET A 200 -12.66 -7.90 -1.95
C MET A 200 -13.30 -6.72 -1.18
N ASP A 201 -12.80 -5.48 -1.23
CA ASP A 201 -13.43 -4.34 -0.51
C ASP A 201 -13.70 -3.13 -1.38
N SER A 202 -14.92 -2.58 -1.27
CA SER A 202 -15.34 -1.38 -1.97
C SER A 202 -15.33 -0.12 -1.09
N SER A 203 -14.87 -0.17 0.16
CA SER A 203 -14.74 1.00 1.05
C SER A 203 -13.28 1.26 1.45
N LEU A 204 -12.95 2.50 1.82
CA LEU A 204 -11.61 2.87 2.29
C LEU A 204 -11.25 2.15 3.59
N GLU A 205 -12.15 2.11 4.57
CA GLU A 205 -11.93 1.36 5.81
C GLU A 205 -11.78 -0.13 5.53
N GLY A 206 -12.63 -0.69 4.65
CA GLY A 206 -12.55 -2.09 4.24
C GLY A 206 -11.19 -2.45 3.67
N TRP A 207 -10.68 -1.61 2.76
CA TRP A 207 -9.34 -1.79 2.18
C TRP A 207 -8.24 -1.81 3.26
N MET A 208 -8.30 -0.91 4.25
CA MET A 208 -7.31 -0.84 5.34
C MET A 208 -7.36 -2.08 6.25
N TYR A 209 -8.56 -2.58 6.54
CA TYR A 209 -8.72 -3.82 7.29
C TYR A 209 -8.20 -5.03 6.51
N SER A 210 -8.56 -5.14 5.22
CA SER A 210 -8.07 -6.21 4.36
C SER A 210 -6.58 -6.17 4.13
N PHE A 211 -5.98 -4.97 4.11
CA PHE A 211 -4.54 -4.84 4.08
C PHE A 211 -3.91 -5.67 5.22
N TRP A 212 -4.36 -5.45 6.46
CA TRP A 212 -3.84 -6.15 7.63
C TRP A 212 -4.24 -7.63 7.67
N MET A 213 -5.47 -7.96 7.26
CA MET A 213 -5.94 -9.35 7.13
C MET A 213 -5.03 -10.17 6.21
N ARG A 214 -4.69 -9.65 5.03
CA ARG A 214 -3.78 -10.35 4.11
C ARG A 214 -2.41 -10.55 4.73
N ARG A 215 -1.88 -9.59 5.50
CA ARG A 215 -0.57 -9.73 6.15
C ARG A 215 -0.59 -10.70 7.31
N HIS A 216 -1.71 -10.80 8.02
CA HIS A 216 -1.95 -11.87 9.00
C HIS A 216 -1.89 -13.24 8.32
N PHE A 217 -2.62 -13.42 7.22
CA PHE A 217 -2.66 -14.69 6.47
C PHE A 217 -1.29 -15.07 5.86
N LEU A 218 -0.52 -14.07 5.42
CA LEU A 218 0.86 -14.26 4.94
C LEU A 218 1.89 -14.44 6.06
N GLY A 219 1.48 -14.36 7.34
CA GLY A 219 2.37 -14.52 8.49
C GLY A 219 3.40 -13.39 8.66
N ASN A 220 3.18 -12.22 8.04
CA ASN A 220 4.13 -11.11 8.01
C ASN A 220 3.60 -9.79 8.62
N MET A 221 2.41 -9.80 9.24
CA MET A 221 1.75 -8.64 9.86
C MET A 221 2.65 -7.80 10.75
N ASN A 222 3.36 -8.41 11.70
CA ASN A 222 4.24 -7.67 12.63
C ASN A 222 5.48 -7.10 11.93
N THR A 223 6.02 -7.81 10.93
CA THR A 223 7.14 -7.30 10.13
C THR A 223 6.72 -6.08 9.33
N VAL A 224 5.54 -6.13 8.70
CA VAL A 224 4.99 -5.00 7.94
C VAL A 224 4.67 -3.83 8.85
N LYS A 225 4.10 -4.06 10.04
CA LYS A 225 3.90 -3.01 11.06
C LYS A 225 5.20 -2.30 11.41
N MET A 226 6.26 -3.06 11.71
CA MET A 226 7.57 -2.48 12.02
C MET A 226 8.12 -1.60 10.89
N VAL A 227 7.90 -1.99 9.63
CA VAL A 227 8.34 -1.19 8.47
C VAL A 227 7.49 0.05 8.28
N VAL A 228 6.16 -0.05 8.42
CA VAL A 228 5.26 1.11 8.33
C VAL A 228 5.57 2.11 9.44
N ASP A 229 5.83 1.65 10.67
CA ASP A 229 6.21 2.52 11.78
C ASP A 229 7.54 3.24 11.51
N TRP A 230 8.54 2.49 11.04
CA TRP A 230 9.82 3.07 10.65
C TRP A 230 9.68 4.10 9.52
N LEU A 231 8.81 3.86 8.53
CA LEU A 231 8.54 4.82 7.46
C LEU A 231 7.86 6.09 7.98
N ASN A 232 6.94 5.96 8.94
CA ASN A 232 6.31 7.11 9.60
C ASN A 232 7.33 7.97 10.35
N GLU A 233 8.21 7.35 11.15
CA GLU A 233 9.28 8.06 11.84
C GLU A 233 10.16 8.84 10.86
N LYS A 234 10.45 8.26 9.69
CA LYS A 234 11.29 8.89 8.68
C LYS A 234 10.58 9.99 7.90
N LEU A 235 9.28 9.88 7.69
CA LEU A 235 8.48 10.97 7.13
C LEU A 235 8.44 12.16 8.09
N ASP A 236 8.30 11.92 9.40
CA ASP A 236 8.37 12.97 10.43
C ASP A 236 9.72 13.70 10.40
N GLU A 237 10.83 12.97 10.26
CA GLU A 237 12.17 13.56 10.15
C GLU A 237 12.29 14.47 8.92
N VAL A 238 11.73 14.07 7.77
CA VAL A 238 11.76 14.87 6.54
C VAL A 238 10.90 16.12 6.65
N GLU A 239 9.68 16.02 7.19
CA GLU A 239 8.81 17.17 7.43
C GLU A 239 9.47 18.20 8.36
N ASN A 240 10.08 17.73 9.46
CA ASN A 240 10.75 18.60 10.43
C ASN A 240 12.05 19.23 9.89
N ALA A 241 12.69 18.62 8.89
CA ALA A 241 13.89 19.16 8.25
C ALA A 241 13.61 20.24 7.20
N VAL A 242 12.37 20.31 6.69
CA VAL A 242 11.91 21.30 5.71
C VAL A 242 11.21 22.50 6.39
N GLY A 243 10.92 22.38 7.70
CA GLY A 243 10.31 23.42 8.54
C GLY A 243 11.22 24.55 8.98
#